data_AF-D8LEK7-F1
#
_entry.id   AF-D8LEK7-F1
#
_cell.length_a   1.000
_cell.length_b   1.000
_cell.length_c   1.000
_cell.angle_alpha   90.00
_cell.angle_beta   90.00
_cell.angle_gamma   90.00
#
_symmetry.space_group_name_H-M   'P 1'
#
loop_
_entity.id
_entity.type
_entity.pdbx_description
1 polymer ?
#
loop_
_entity_poly.entity_id
_entity_poly.type
_entity_poly.pdbx_seq_one_letter_code
_entity_poly.pdbx_strand_id
1 'polypeptide(L)'
;MTTRDTLARNPHTYFAAMLRMQPPTTPGSASVRSGSTGSASAAAEEESSGSGGTMNGGTPAAAGGGGGGSSSSASDGVEFFIDRDPTHFRHILNYLRDSYIGLESFGKEDLHFLEELSHEAQFFNIAGLCSDISRRMSDIARQHREGPSGDKDFRLVQCSTGQIQDLFHEWVIEKNYEFECMQIVGDTAYIVLGRRVSRGELALVERLMKT
;
A
#
# COMPACT_ATOMS: atom_id res chain seq x y z
N MET A 1 3.15 -17.39 -4.35
CA MET A 1 3.58 -17.80 -5.71
C MET A 1 3.28 -16.67 -6.70
N THR A 2 4.15 -16.43 -7.68
CA THR A 2 3.98 -15.42 -8.75
C THR A 2 4.62 -15.92 -10.04
N THR A 3 4.34 -15.28 -11.17
CA THR A 3 4.86 -15.69 -12.49
C THR A 3 6.16 -14.96 -12.84
N ARG A 4 6.99 -15.60 -13.66
CA ARG A 4 8.22 -14.97 -14.20
C ARG A 4 7.91 -13.67 -14.94
N ASP A 5 6.80 -13.61 -15.68
CA ASP A 5 6.37 -12.43 -16.42
C ASP A 5 6.04 -11.25 -15.51
N THR A 6 5.44 -11.51 -14.34
CA THR A 6 5.14 -10.48 -13.35
C THR A 6 6.44 -9.85 -12.83
N LEU A 7 7.42 -10.69 -12.49
CA LEU A 7 8.72 -10.27 -11.98
C LEU A 7 9.60 -9.61 -13.05
N ALA A 8 9.43 -9.97 -14.33
CA ALA A 8 10.19 -9.44 -15.45
C ALA A 8 9.58 -8.16 -16.07
N ARG A 9 8.35 -7.78 -15.67
CA ARG A 9 7.60 -6.66 -16.27
C ARG A 9 8.40 -5.37 -16.35
N ASN A 10 9.14 -5.04 -15.29
CA ASN A 10 10.05 -3.89 -15.30
C ASN A 10 11.51 -4.38 -15.25
N PRO A 11 12.28 -4.13 -16.34
CA PRO A 11 13.64 -4.64 -16.46
C PRO A 11 14.64 -4.03 -15.47
N HIS A 12 14.30 -2.92 -14.82
CA HIS A 12 15.19 -2.24 -13.90
C HIS A 12 15.01 -2.71 -12.45
N THR A 13 14.03 -3.55 -12.16
CA THR A 13 13.78 -4.06 -10.81
C THR A 13 14.81 -5.09 -10.38
N TYR A 14 14.97 -5.23 -9.06
CA TYR A 14 15.78 -6.28 -8.44
C TYR A 14 15.39 -7.68 -8.93
N PHE A 15 14.08 -7.96 -9.05
CA PHE A 15 13.59 -9.25 -9.51
C PHE A 15 13.98 -9.55 -10.96
N ALA A 16 13.88 -8.57 -11.85
CA ALA A 16 14.32 -8.74 -13.24
C ALA A 16 15.82 -9.00 -13.33
N ALA A 17 16.64 -8.36 -12.48
CA ALA A 17 18.07 -8.65 -12.39
C ALA A 17 18.32 -10.09 -11.90
N MET A 18 17.62 -10.53 -10.84
CA MET A 18 17.72 -11.91 -10.34
C MET A 18 17.37 -12.95 -11.42
N LEU A 19 16.32 -12.70 -12.20
CA LEU A 19 15.91 -13.62 -13.28
C LEU A 19 16.95 -13.75 -14.40
N ARG A 20 17.77 -12.71 -14.64
CA ARG A 20 18.85 -12.72 -15.65
C ARG A 20 20.11 -13.41 -15.17
N MET A 21 20.36 -13.40 -13.86
CA MET A 21 21.53 -14.04 -13.27
C MET A 21 21.38 -15.57 -13.18
N GLN A 22 20.21 -16.12 -13.52
CA GLN A 22 20.03 -17.56 -13.56
C GLN A 22 20.78 -18.15 -14.76
N PRO A 23 21.52 -19.27 -14.57
CA PRO A 23 22.10 -19.99 -15.69
C PRO A 23 20.99 -20.43 -16.65
N PRO A 24 21.26 -20.52 -17.96
CA PRO A 24 20.29 -21.07 -18.89
C PRO A 24 19.89 -22.45 -18.39
N THR A 25 18.59 -22.66 -18.18
CA THR A 25 18.06 -23.98 -17.83
C THR A 25 18.45 -24.93 -18.95
N THR A 26 19.40 -25.83 -18.70
CA THR A 26 19.81 -26.84 -19.67
C THR A 26 18.58 -27.68 -19.99
N PRO A 27 18.08 -27.71 -21.25
CA PRO A 27 17.01 -28.63 -21.60
C PRO A 27 17.65 -30.01 -21.74
N GLY A 28 17.59 -30.85 -20.71
CA GLY A 28 18.32 -32.12 -20.75
C GLY A 28 18.12 -33.07 -19.58
N SER A 29 16.93 -33.63 -19.42
CA SER A 29 16.79 -35.06 -19.09
C SER A 29 15.45 -35.61 -19.60
N ALA A 30 15.25 -35.51 -20.92
CA ALA A 30 14.33 -36.42 -21.60
C ALA A 30 14.91 -37.83 -21.44
N SER A 31 14.47 -38.55 -20.41
CA SER A 31 14.69 -39.98 -20.27
C SER A 31 13.97 -40.68 -21.42
N VAL A 32 14.70 -40.91 -22.51
CA VAL A 32 14.33 -41.82 -23.58
C VAL A 32 14.15 -43.20 -22.96
N ARG A 33 12.90 -43.59 -22.70
CA ARG A 33 12.52 -44.98 -22.46
C ARG A 33 11.83 -45.50 -23.71
N SER A 34 12.56 -46.36 -24.41
CA SER A 34 12.13 -47.18 -25.53
C SER A 34 11.26 -48.36 -25.07
N GLY A 35 10.18 -48.64 -25.83
CA GLY A 35 9.35 -49.85 -25.76
C GLY A 35 8.20 -49.77 -24.76
N SER A 36 6.99 -50.28 -25.01
CA SER A 36 6.42 -51.07 -26.10
C SER A 36 4.89 -51.03 -25.96
N THR A 37 4.21 -51.10 -27.10
CA THR A 37 2.81 -51.50 -27.37
C THR A 37 1.98 -52.10 -26.22
N GLY A 38 0.75 -51.59 -26.04
CA GLY A 38 -0.30 -52.26 -25.26
C GLY A 38 -1.59 -51.44 -25.21
N SER A 39 -2.64 -51.95 -25.85
CA SER A 39 -3.97 -51.38 -26.04
C SER A 39 -4.94 -51.63 -24.87
N ALA A 40 -5.97 -50.76 -24.81
CA ALA A 40 -7.37 -51.02 -24.44
C ALA A 40 -7.90 -50.74 -23.01
N SER A 41 -8.93 -49.88 -23.00
CA SER A 41 -10.25 -49.96 -22.31
C SER A 41 -10.39 -49.99 -20.78
N ALA A 42 -10.98 -48.90 -20.25
CA ALA A 42 -12.30 -48.75 -19.60
C ALA A 42 -12.76 -49.60 -18.39
N ALA A 43 -13.56 -48.91 -17.54
CA ALA A 43 -14.40 -49.31 -16.39
C ALA A 43 -13.67 -49.49 -15.04
N ALA A 44 -13.89 -48.69 -13.99
CA ALA A 44 -15.09 -48.31 -13.21
C ALA A 44 -15.40 -49.28 -12.05
N GLU A 45 -15.42 -48.70 -10.84
CA GLU A 45 -16.12 -49.08 -9.59
C GLU A 45 -15.72 -50.39 -8.87
N GLU A 46 -15.29 -50.31 -7.60
CA GLU A 46 -16.15 -50.52 -6.42
C GLU A 46 -15.38 -50.34 -5.08
N GLU A 47 -16.15 -50.06 -4.03
CA GLU A 47 -15.73 -49.82 -2.65
C GLU A 47 -15.28 -51.09 -1.89
N SER A 48 -14.61 -50.93 -0.74
CA SER A 48 -15.10 -51.46 0.55
C SER A 48 -14.00 -51.57 1.63
N SER A 49 -14.44 -51.19 2.83
CA SER A 49 -13.94 -51.40 4.19
C SER A 49 -13.11 -52.65 4.52
N GLY A 50 -12.26 -52.53 5.55
CA GLY A 50 -11.70 -53.70 6.26
C GLY A 50 -10.60 -53.37 7.26
N SER A 51 -10.90 -53.57 8.54
CA SER A 51 -10.11 -53.30 9.74
C SER A 51 -9.05 -54.39 10.05
N GLY A 52 -8.05 -54.05 10.88
CA GLY A 52 -7.21 -55.05 11.55
C GLY A 52 -5.89 -54.50 12.10
N GLY A 53 -5.84 -54.20 13.39
CA GLY A 53 -4.58 -53.92 14.10
C GLY A 53 -3.85 -55.19 14.52
N THR A 54 -2.55 -55.09 14.85
CA THR A 54 -1.86 -55.79 15.96
C THR A 54 -0.48 -55.17 16.18
N MET A 55 -0.09 -55.15 17.45
CA MET A 55 1.09 -54.56 18.10
C MET A 55 2.41 -55.31 17.79
N ASN A 56 3.55 -54.60 17.85
CA ASN A 56 4.68 -55.05 18.68
C ASN A 56 5.75 -53.96 18.90
N GLY A 57 6.23 -53.88 20.13
CA GLY A 57 7.29 -52.97 20.57
C GLY A 57 8.70 -53.51 20.36
N GLY A 58 9.68 -52.64 20.60
CA GLY A 58 11.10 -52.99 20.65
C GLY A 58 12.02 -51.80 20.36
N THR A 59 12.41 -51.07 21.40
CA THR A 59 13.68 -50.31 21.45
C THR A 59 14.86 -51.32 21.45
N PRO A 60 16.06 -51.01 20.90
CA PRO A 60 16.95 -49.99 21.48
C PRO A 60 17.91 -49.22 20.52
N ALA A 61 18.36 -48.07 21.05
CA ALA A 61 19.70 -47.46 20.99
C ALA A 61 20.47 -47.23 19.67
N ALA A 62 20.87 -45.96 19.54
CA ALA A 62 22.15 -45.43 19.04
C ALA A 62 22.50 -45.54 17.55
N ALA A 63 22.53 -44.38 16.87
CA ALA A 63 23.67 -43.89 16.09
C ALA A 63 23.33 -42.52 15.48
N GLY A 64 24.29 -41.59 15.54
CA GLY A 64 24.19 -40.28 14.90
C GLY A 64 24.17 -40.37 13.37
N GLY A 65 23.71 -39.28 12.76
CA GLY A 65 23.76 -39.09 11.32
C GLY A 65 22.98 -37.85 10.93
N GLY A 66 23.68 -36.73 10.77
CA GLY A 66 23.14 -35.58 10.08
C GLY A 66 22.67 -36.00 8.69
N GLY A 67 21.39 -35.80 8.44
CA GLY A 67 20.76 -36.00 7.14
C GLY A 67 19.91 -34.78 6.86
N GLY A 68 20.49 -33.80 6.17
CA GLY A 68 19.73 -32.75 5.51
C GLY A 68 18.83 -33.38 4.46
N GLY A 69 17.63 -33.77 4.87
CA GLY A 69 16.57 -34.20 3.98
C GLY A 69 16.02 -32.97 3.27
N SER A 70 16.68 -32.57 2.18
CA SER A 70 16.01 -31.78 1.14
C SER A 70 14.97 -32.70 0.53
N SER A 71 13.77 -32.69 1.09
CA SER A 71 12.59 -33.27 0.46
C SER A 71 12.32 -32.44 -0.80
N SER A 72 12.91 -32.84 -1.91
CA SER A 72 12.58 -32.34 -3.24
C SER A 72 11.19 -32.84 -3.61
N SER A 73 10.15 -32.24 -3.02
CA SER A 73 8.85 -32.19 -3.66
C SER A 73 9.06 -31.35 -4.91
N ALA A 74 9.07 -32.01 -6.07
CA ALA A 74 9.27 -31.38 -7.37
C ALA A 74 8.11 -30.42 -7.67
N SER A 75 8.20 -29.20 -7.14
CA SER A 75 7.60 -28.05 -7.79
C SER A 75 8.57 -27.65 -8.89
N ASP A 76 8.15 -27.73 -10.16
CA ASP A 76 8.88 -27.20 -11.33
C ASP A 76 9.05 -25.65 -11.29
N GLY A 77 8.89 -25.04 -10.12
CA GLY A 77 9.06 -23.63 -9.87
C GLY A 77 10.49 -23.30 -9.45
N VAL A 78 10.92 -22.09 -9.78
CA VAL A 78 12.15 -21.49 -9.27
C VAL A 78 11.85 -20.89 -7.90
N GLU A 79 12.65 -21.26 -6.90
CA GLU A 79 12.59 -20.67 -5.56
C GLU A 79 13.68 -19.60 -5.40
N PHE A 80 13.32 -18.48 -4.75
CA PHE A 80 14.22 -17.38 -4.46
C PHE A 80 14.18 -17.08 -2.96
N PHE A 81 15.37 -17.00 -2.35
CA PHE A 81 15.52 -16.54 -0.98
C PHE A 81 15.92 -15.07 -0.98
N ILE A 82 15.18 -14.26 -0.23
CA ILE A 82 15.40 -12.82 -0.08
C ILE A 82 15.52 -12.53 1.41
N ASP A 83 16.65 -11.97 1.83
CA ASP A 83 16.94 -11.61 3.21
C ASP A 83 16.31 -10.24 3.57
N ARG A 84 14.97 -10.19 3.53
CA ARG A 84 14.16 -8.99 3.83
C ARG A 84 12.88 -9.38 4.57
N ASP A 85 12.33 -8.42 5.29
CA ASP A 85 11.06 -8.58 6.00
C ASP A 85 9.89 -8.80 5.00
N PRO A 86 9.11 -9.89 5.13
CA PRO A 86 8.02 -10.19 4.22
C PRO A 86 6.77 -9.31 4.42
N THR A 87 6.68 -8.52 5.50
CA THR A 87 5.48 -7.78 5.92
C THR A 87 4.87 -6.94 4.79
N HIS A 88 5.70 -6.21 4.05
CA HIS A 88 5.28 -5.31 2.97
C HIS A 88 5.26 -5.99 1.59
N PHE A 89 5.76 -7.22 1.48
CA PHE A 89 6.04 -7.88 0.21
C PHE A 89 4.77 -8.13 -0.63
N ARG A 90 3.62 -8.31 0.02
CA ARG A 90 2.32 -8.43 -0.67
C ARG A 90 2.01 -7.20 -1.53
N HIS A 91 2.32 -6.01 -1.04
CA HIS A 91 2.07 -4.75 -1.77
C HIS A 91 3.04 -4.60 -2.95
N ILE A 92 4.31 -4.98 -2.75
CA ILE A 92 5.31 -5.06 -3.83
C ILE A 92 4.81 -5.96 -4.97
N LEU A 93 4.36 -7.18 -4.64
CA LEU A 93 3.85 -8.11 -5.64
C LEU A 93 2.60 -7.61 -6.35
N ASN A 94 1.66 -7.03 -5.62
CA ASN A 94 0.44 -6.47 -6.22
C ASN A 94 0.80 -5.38 -7.22
N TYR A 95 1.67 -4.44 -6.84
CA TYR A 95 2.14 -3.40 -7.75
C TYR A 95 2.79 -3.97 -9.03
N LEU A 96 3.56 -5.06 -8.94
CA LEU A 96 4.15 -5.68 -10.14
C LEU A 96 3.11 -6.35 -11.06
N ARG A 97 1.93 -6.75 -10.53
CA ARG A 97 0.87 -7.42 -11.30
C ARG A 97 0.02 -6.44 -12.12
N ASP A 98 -0.37 -5.33 -11.51
CA ASP A 98 -1.35 -4.40 -12.08
C ASP A 98 -0.98 -2.91 -11.93
N SER A 99 0.18 -2.60 -11.35
CA SER A 99 0.63 -1.24 -11.02
C SER A 99 -0.29 -0.52 -10.02
N TYR A 100 -1.03 -1.25 -9.19
CA TYR A 100 -2.00 -0.69 -8.25
C TYR A 100 -1.97 -1.37 -6.89
N ILE A 101 -2.04 -0.56 -5.82
CA ILE A 101 -2.11 -1.06 -4.43
C ILE A 101 -3.14 -0.32 -3.57
N GLY A 102 -4.01 0.50 -4.17
CA GLY A 102 -5.02 1.27 -3.43
C GLY A 102 -4.43 2.33 -2.51
N LEU A 103 -3.41 3.08 -2.96
CA LEU A 103 -2.71 4.07 -2.13
C LEU A 103 -3.65 5.15 -1.55
N GLU A 104 -4.74 5.44 -2.24
CA GLU A 104 -5.78 6.39 -1.86
C GLU A 104 -6.53 6.01 -0.58
N SER A 105 -6.49 4.74 -0.17
CA SER A 105 -7.12 4.27 1.06
C SER A 105 -6.29 4.57 2.32
N PHE A 106 -4.97 4.78 2.19
CA PHE A 106 -4.09 5.01 3.34
C PHE A 106 -4.21 6.44 3.86
N GLY A 107 -4.51 6.57 5.14
CA GLY A 107 -4.70 7.84 5.83
C GLY A 107 -3.44 8.35 6.52
N LYS A 108 -3.64 9.27 7.46
CA LYS A 108 -2.55 9.84 8.28
C LYS A 108 -1.97 8.81 9.25
N GLU A 109 -2.82 7.92 9.74
CA GLU A 109 -2.51 6.79 10.60
C GLU A 109 -1.54 5.78 9.96
N ASP A 110 -1.50 5.73 8.62
CA ASP A 110 -0.70 4.77 7.85
C ASP A 110 0.65 5.34 7.40
N LEU A 111 1.04 6.54 7.85
CA LEU A 111 2.29 7.18 7.41
C LEU A 111 3.53 6.31 7.68
N HIS A 112 3.57 5.64 8.84
CA HIS A 112 4.65 4.71 9.17
C HIS A 112 4.72 3.53 8.19
N PHE A 113 3.56 2.93 7.88
CA PHE A 113 3.47 1.85 6.91
C PHE A 113 3.91 2.29 5.51
N LEU A 114 3.54 3.52 5.08
CA LEU A 114 3.97 4.08 3.80
C LEU A 114 5.49 4.33 3.75
N GLU A 115 6.10 4.75 4.86
CA GLU A 115 7.56 4.88 4.97
C GLU A 115 8.26 3.53 4.84
N GLU A 116 7.81 2.51 5.57
CA GLU A 116 8.37 1.16 5.49
C GLU A 116 8.20 0.57 4.08
N LEU A 117 7.02 0.72 3.48
CA LEU A 117 6.75 0.30 2.11
C LEU A 117 7.62 1.05 1.09
N SER A 118 7.90 2.33 1.32
CA SER A 118 8.81 3.12 0.48
C SER A 118 10.24 2.57 0.54
N HIS A 119 10.73 2.17 1.71
CA HIS A 119 12.04 1.54 1.85
C HIS A 119 12.13 0.21 1.08
N GLU A 120 11.09 -0.63 1.14
CA GLU A 120 11.06 -1.86 0.35
C GLU A 120 10.98 -1.59 -1.16
N ALA A 121 10.16 -0.63 -1.58
CA ALA A 121 10.05 -0.23 -2.99
C ALA A 121 11.40 0.28 -3.55
N GLN A 122 12.16 1.02 -2.73
CA GLN A 122 13.51 1.47 -3.07
C GLN A 122 14.48 0.29 -3.16
N PHE A 123 14.46 -0.63 -2.17
CA PHE A 123 15.31 -1.82 -2.17
C PHE A 123 15.09 -2.68 -3.43
N PHE A 124 13.83 -2.92 -3.81
CA PHE A 124 13.50 -3.69 -5.02
C PHE A 124 13.62 -2.89 -6.33
N ASN A 125 14.04 -1.62 -6.26
CA ASN A 125 14.19 -0.69 -7.37
C ASN A 125 12.91 -0.51 -8.21
N ILE A 126 11.78 -0.27 -7.55
CA ILE A 126 10.46 -0.08 -8.18
C ILE A 126 10.13 1.42 -8.20
N ALA A 127 10.78 2.15 -9.11
CA ALA A 127 10.71 3.62 -9.18
C ALA A 127 9.28 4.19 -9.27
N GLY A 128 8.37 3.51 -9.98
CA GLY A 128 6.97 3.91 -10.08
C GLY A 128 6.30 3.93 -8.70
N LEU A 129 6.45 2.84 -7.93
CA LEU A 129 5.87 2.71 -6.60
C LEU A 129 6.47 3.74 -5.63
N CYS A 130 7.78 3.99 -5.68
CA CYS A 130 8.42 5.03 -4.86
C CYS A 130 7.79 6.41 -5.13
N SER A 131 7.55 6.73 -6.40
CA SER A 131 6.96 8.00 -6.82
C SER A 131 5.50 8.11 -6.36
N ASP A 132 4.74 7.03 -6.47
CA ASP A 132 3.34 6.96 -6.06
C ASP A 132 3.19 7.11 -4.53
N ILE A 133 4.03 6.44 -3.74
CA ILE A 133 4.05 6.56 -2.27
C ILE A 133 4.42 7.99 -1.86
N SER A 134 5.49 8.55 -2.44
CA SER A 134 5.94 9.92 -2.12
C SER A 134 4.86 10.96 -2.39
N ARG A 135 4.14 10.80 -3.51
CA ARG A 135 2.98 11.62 -3.84
C ARG A 135 1.88 11.48 -2.79
N ARG A 136 1.52 10.25 -2.41
CA ARG A 136 0.48 10.00 -1.40
C ARG A 136 0.83 10.58 -0.04
N MET A 137 2.06 10.40 0.43
CA MET A 137 2.53 10.99 1.70
C MET A 137 2.44 12.52 1.67
N SER A 138 2.79 13.14 0.55
CA SER A 138 2.67 14.59 0.35
C SER A 138 1.22 15.05 0.37
N ASP A 139 0.31 14.28 -0.25
CA ASP A 139 -1.13 14.55 -0.23
C ASP A 139 -1.70 14.47 1.18
N ILE A 140 -1.34 13.44 1.95
CA ILE A 140 -1.73 13.30 3.36
C ILE A 140 -1.24 14.51 4.18
N ALA A 141 0.03 14.90 4.00
CA ALA A 141 0.60 16.05 4.70
C ALA A 141 -0.07 17.38 4.30
N ARG A 142 -0.49 17.52 3.05
CA ARG A 142 -1.26 18.68 2.57
C ARG A 142 -2.66 18.70 3.17
N GLN A 143 -3.40 17.60 3.07
CA GLN A 143 -4.74 17.46 3.66
C GLN A 143 -4.75 17.76 5.16
N HIS A 144 -3.71 17.32 5.87
CA HIS A 144 -3.58 17.62 7.30
C HIS A 144 -3.35 19.12 7.59
N ARG A 145 -2.60 19.82 6.73
CA ARG A 145 -2.33 21.27 6.90
C ARG A 145 -3.51 22.14 6.47
N GLU A 146 -4.12 21.80 5.35
CA GLU A 146 -5.23 22.53 4.74
C GLU A 146 -6.58 22.16 5.37
N GLY A 147 -6.62 21.08 6.16
CA GLY A 147 -7.81 20.67 6.87
C GLY A 147 -8.33 21.75 7.83
N PRO A 148 -9.66 21.81 8.05
CA PRO A 148 -10.26 22.80 8.93
C PRO A 148 -9.71 22.65 10.35
N SER A 149 -9.27 23.76 10.94
CA SER A 149 -9.10 23.84 12.38
C SER A 149 -10.47 24.00 13.06
N GLY A 150 -10.48 23.89 14.38
CA GLY A 150 -11.65 24.28 15.18
C GLY A 150 -11.83 25.80 15.27
N ASP A 151 -10.84 26.57 14.83
CA ASP A 151 -10.75 28.01 15.03
C ASP A 151 -11.28 28.81 13.83
N LYS A 152 -11.75 30.03 14.13
CA LYS A 152 -12.22 30.99 13.14
C LYS A 152 -11.43 32.29 13.24
N ASP A 153 -11.10 32.88 12.08
CA ASP A 153 -10.65 34.26 11.95
C ASP A 153 -11.90 35.14 11.89
N PHE A 154 -12.05 36.01 12.88
CA PHE A 154 -13.18 36.92 12.97
C PHE A 154 -12.80 38.32 12.48
N ARG A 155 -13.67 38.92 11.67
CA ARG A 155 -13.55 40.28 11.17
C ARG A 155 -14.78 41.07 11.55
N LEU A 156 -14.56 42.22 12.18
CA LEU A 156 -15.58 43.25 12.35
C LEU A 156 -15.43 44.26 11.21
N VAL A 157 -16.48 44.41 10.39
CA VAL A 157 -16.50 45.36 9.29
C VAL A 157 -17.61 46.37 9.52
N GLN A 158 -17.32 47.64 9.28
CA GLN A 158 -18.27 48.74 9.38
C GLN A 158 -18.57 49.30 7.99
N CYS A 159 -19.84 49.51 7.66
CA CYS A 159 -20.25 50.14 6.41
C CYS A 159 -21.54 50.97 6.55
N SER A 160 -21.87 51.78 5.54
CA SER A 160 -23.21 52.38 5.45
C SER A 160 -24.25 51.32 5.11
N THR A 161 -25.50 51.49 5.56
CA THR A 161 -26.59 50.53 5.28
C THR A 161 -26.81 50.30 3.77
N GLY A 162 -26.57 51.31 2.94
CA GLY A 162 -26.68 51.20 1.48
C GLY A 162 -25.58 50.36 0.82
N GLN A 163 -24.49 50.05 1.53
CA GLN A 163 -23.33 49.31 1.01
C GLN A 163 -23.27 47.86 1.50
N ILE A 164 -24.24 47.42 2.31
CA ILE A 164 -24.24 46.07 2.88
C ILE A 164 -24.16 45.00 1.78
N GLN A 165 -24.87 45.18 0.67
CA GLN A 165 -24.91 44.19 -0.40
C GLN A 165 -23.54 44.00 -1.07
N ASP A 166 -22.83 45.09 -1.36
CA ASP A 166 -21.49 45.03 -1.97
C ASP A 166 -20.49 44.39 -1.01
N LEU A 167 -20.59 44.73 0.28
CA LEU A 167 -19.76 44.12 1.33
C LEU A 167 -20.01 42.61 1.42
N PHE A 168 -21.26 42.16 1.42
CA PHE A 168 -21.57 40.73 1.42
C PHE A 168 -21.02 40.02 0.18
N HIS A 169 -21.06 40.66 -1.00
CA HIS A 169 -20.47 40.09 -2.19
C HIS A 169 -18.96 39.88 -2.03
N GLU A 170 -18.23 40.93 -1.65
CA GLU A 170 -16.78 40.86 -1.43
C GLU A 170 -16.41 39.84 -0.35
N TRP A 171 -17.07 39.87 0.80
CA TRP A 171 -16.61 39.10 1.94
C TRP A 171 -17.17 37.68 1.98
N VAL A 172 -18.45 37.50 1.69
CA VAL A 172 -19.09 36.17 1.79
C VAL A 172 -18.85 35.37 0.52
N ILE A 173 -18.95 35.99 -0.65
CA ILE A 173 -18.81 35.29 -1.93
C ILE A 173 -17.35 35.19 -2.37
N GLU A 174 -16.65 36.32 -2.48
CA GLU A 174 -15.28 36.31 -3.02
C GLU A 174 -14.26 35.80 -2.00
N LYS A 175 -14.38 36.21 -0.73
CA LYS A 175 -13.44 35.86 0.34
C LYS A 175 -13.87 34.67 1.20
N ASN A 176 -15.05 34.10 0.95
CA ASN A 176 -15.56 32.92 1.64
C ASN A 176 -15.61 33.06 3.17
N TYR A 177 -16.04 34.22 3.66
CA TYR A 177 -16.41 34.42 5.07
C TYR A 177 -17.86 34.04 5.30
N GLU A 178 -18.15 33.47 6.46
CA GLU A 178 -19.51 33.24 6.95
C GLU A 178 -20.00 34.49 7.69
N PHE A 179 -21.27 34.83 7.52
CA PHE A 179 -21.93 35.84 8.33
C PHE A 179 -22.22 35.30 9.73
N GLU A 180 -21.80 36.01 10.76
CA GLU A 180 -22.03 35.64 12.16
C GLU A 180 -23.16 36.47 12.77
N CYS A 181 -23.01 37.80 12.75
CA CYS A 181 -24.04 38.72 13.24
C CYS A 181 -23.87 40.14 12.67
N MET A 182 -24.91 40.96 12.83
CA MET A 182 -24.88 42.38 12.45
C MET A 182 -25.69 43.22 13.42
N GLN A 183 -25.21 44.43 13.67
CA GLN A 183 -25.90 45.48 14.41
C GLN A 183 -25.94 46.76 13.58
N ILE A 184 -27.10 47.40 13.52
CA ILE A 184 -27.26 48.68 12.82
C ILE A 184 -27.47 49.79 13.85
N VAL A 185 -26.73 50.87 13.72
CA VAL A 185 -26.82 52.08 14.54
C VAL A 185 -26.88 53.29 13.62
N GLY A 186 -28.05 53.92 13.51
CA GLY A 186 -28.29 54.98 12.54
C GLY A 186 -28.16 54.45 11.11
N ASP A 187 -27.32 55.10 10.29
CA ASP A 187 -26.98 54.64 8.93
C ASP A 187 -25.73 53.74 8.89
N THR A 188 -25.21 53.32 10.04
CA THR A 188 -24.01 52.49 10.10
C THR A 188 -24.36 51.05 10.49
N ALA A 189 -23.88 50.09 9.70
CA ALA A 189 -23.91 48.68 10.01
C ALA A 189 -22.55 48.21 10.51
N TYR A 190 -22.56 47.42 11.59
CA TYR A 190 -21.42 46.70 12.15
C TYR A 190 -21.67 45.22 11.93
N ILE A 191 -20.82 44.56 11.15
CA ILE A 191 -21.01 43.17 10.69
C ILE A 191 -19.83 42.34 11.19
N VAL A 192 -20.12 41.24 11.87
CA VAL A 192 -19.14 40.23 12.26
C VAL A 192 -19.17 39.10 11.24
N LEU A 193 -18.00 38.81 10.70
CA LEU A 193 -17.76 37.79 9.70
C LEU A 193 -16.73 36.79 10.25
N GLY A 194 -16.95 35.50 10.04
CA GLY A 194 -16.08 34.43 10.50
C GLY A 194 -15.61 33.54 9.36
N ARG A 195 -14.31 33.25 9.25
CA ARG A 195 -13.77 32.28 8.30
C ARG A 195 -13.05 31.17 9.05
N ARG A 196 -13.33 29.90 8.74
CA ARG A 196 -12.56 28.78 9.31
C ARG A 196 -11.09 28.90 8.92
N VAL A 197 -10.22 28.78 9.91
CA VAL A 197 -8.78 28.83 9.72
C VAL A 197 -8.28 27.42 9.46
N SER A 198 -7.37 27.23 8.52
CA SER A 198 -6.69 25.95 8.34
C SER A 198 -5.68 25.69 9.46
N ARG A 199 -5.36 24.43 9.73
CA ARG A 199 -4.31 24.10 10.73
C ARG A 199 -2.96 24.73 10.37
N GLY A 200 -2.66 24.88 9.08
CA GLY A 200 -1.45 25.55 8.58
C GLY A 200 -1.42 27.06 8.87
N GLU A 201 -2.53 27.76 8.63
CA GLU A 201 -2.65 29.19 8.98
C GLU A 201 -2.54 29.41 10.49
N LEU A 202 -3.19 28.55 11.31
CA LEU A 202 -3.12 28.65 12.77
C LEU A 202 -1.68 28.46 13.28
N ALA A 203 -0.97 27.44 12.78
CA ALA A 203 0.43 27.21 13.14
C ALA A 203 1.35 28.38 12.75
N LEU A 204 1.05 29.07 11.65
CA LEU A 204 1.79 30.27 11.24
C LEU A 204 1.56 31.43 12.22
N VAL A 205 0.31 31.67 12.62
CA VAL A 205 -0.05 32.70 13.60
C VAL A 205 0.59 32.43 14.95
N GLU A 206 0.51 31.20 15.46
CA GLU A 206 1.14 30.81 16.72
C GLU A 206 2.65 31.04 16.71
N ARG A 207 3.31 30.80 15.56
CA ARG A 207 4.74 31.05 15.41
C ARG A 207 5.07 32.54 15.43
N LEU A 208 4.24 33.37 14.81
CA LEU A 208 4.43 34.83 14.79
C LEU A 208 4.20 35.45 16.17
N MET A 209 3.22 34.96 16.94
CA MET A 209 2.89 35.49 18.27
C MET A 209 3.92 35.15 19.36
N LYS A 210 4.81 34.18 19.12
CA LYS A 210 5.86 33.76 20.07
C LYS A 210 7.19 34.53 19.89
N THR A 211 7.22 35.52 19.01
CA THR A 211 8.39 36.39 18.76
C THR A 211 8.15 37.75 19.43
#